data_AF-A0A357YIN3-F1
#
_entry.id   AF-A0A357YIN3-F1
#
_cell.length_a   1.000
_cell.length_b   1.000
_cell.length_c   1.000
_cell.angle_alpha   90.00
_cell.angle_beta   90.00
_cell.angle_gamma   90.00
#
_symmetry.space_group_name_H-M   'P 1'
#
loop_
_entity.id
_entity.type
_entity.pdbx_description
1 polymer ?
#
loop_
_entity_poly.entity_id
_entity_poly.type
_entity_poly.pdbx_seq_one_letter_code
_entity_poly.pdbx_strand_id
1 'polypeptide(L)' 'MEDLVTISANLGTKEDPLIVRMGITTQAHSLMKEMLENEPKPVSNELWNKIMFEASKRYPPEKNKR' A
#
# COMPACT_ATOMS: atom_id res chain seq x y z
N MET A 1 9.11 18.68 2.64
CA MET A 1 8.44 18.08 1.48
C MET A 1 8.01 16.70 1.92
N GLU A 2 6.74 16.33 1.78
CA GLU A 2 6.36 14.92 1.93
C GLU A 2 6.94 14.17 0.74
N ASP A 3 7.94 13.33 0.98
CA ASP A 3 8.44 12.41 -0.02
C ASP A 3 7.40 11.30 -0.23
N LEU A 4 6.68 11.40 -1.34
CA LEU A 4 5.70 10.43 -1.77
C LEU A 4 6.38 9.32 -2.57
N VAL A 5 6.14 8.08 -2.18
CA VAL A 5 6.59 6.88 -2.90
C VAL A 5 5.43 6.37 -3.73
N THR A 6 5.70 6.06 -5.00
CA THR A 6 4.69 5.44 -5.87
C THR A 6 4.73 3.94 -5.68
N ILE A 7 3.59 3.34 -5.33
CA ILE A 7 3.43 1.89 -5.26
C ILE A 7 2.30 1.40 -6.16
N SER A 8 2.41 0.14 -6.57
CA SER A 8 1.46 -0.53 -7.46
C SER A 8 0.57 -1.49 -6.67
N ALA A 9 -0.73 -1.26 -6.68
CA ALA A 9 -1.74 -2.14 -6.09
C ALA A 9 -2.43 -3.01 -7.12
N ASN A 10 -2.66 -4.28 -6.78
CA ASN A 10 -3.48 -5.18 -7.57
C ASN A 10 -4.87 -5.29 -6.93
N LEU A 11 -5.87 -4.70 -7.57
CA LEU A 11 -7.25 -4.71 -7.07
C LEU A 11 -8.04 -5.99 -7.41
N GLY A 12 -7.37 -7.00 -7.97
CA GLY A 12 -7.88 -8.37 -8.05
C GLY A 12 -9.10 -8.51 -8.97
N THR A 13 -8.86 -8.52 -10.27
CA THR A 13 -9.86 -9.00 -11.26
C THR A 13 -9.33 -10.29 -11.88
N LYS A 14 -10.16 -11.33 -11.93
CA LYS A 14 -9.80 -12.68 -12.39
C LYS A 14 -9.41 -12.75 -13.87
N GLU A 15 -9.72 -11.70 -14.64
CA GLU A 15 -9.52 -11.68 -16.09
C GLU A 15 -8.43 -10.68 -16.53
N ASP A 16 -8.21 -9.59 -15.78
CA ASP A 16 -7.13 -8.62 -16.03
C ASP A 16 -6.72 -7.93 -14.71
N PRO A 17 -5.47 -8.00 -14.24
CA PRO A 17 -5.08 -7.34 -13.00
C PRO A 17 -5.17 -5.81 -13.15
N LEU A 18 -6.09 -5.18 -12.43
CA LEU A 18 -6.13 -3.73 -12.33
C LEU A 18 -4.96 -3.25 -11.46
N ILE A 19 -3.92 -2.73 -12.11
CA ILE A 19 -2.75 -2.16 -11.45
C ILE A 19 -2.97 -0.66 -11.25
N VAL A 20 -3.18 -0.24 -10.01
CA VAL A 20 -3.31 1.18 -9.65
C VAL A 20 -1.98 1.70 -9.11
N ARG A 21 -1.54 2.87 -9.59
CA ARG A 21 -0.39 3.59 -9.04
C ARG A 21 -0.88 4.60 -8.02
N MET A 22 -0.46 4.46 -6.77
CA MET A 22 -0.82 5.39 -5.69
C MET A 22 0.43 5.99 -5.08
N GLY A 23 0.38 7.32 -4.85
CA GLY A 23 1.39 8.02 -4.06
C GLY A 23 1.06 7.87 -2.58
N ILE A 24 1.93 7.20 -1.83
CA ILE A 24 1.84 7.06 -0.38
C ILE A 24 3.00 7.78 0.29
N THR A 25 2.87 8.13 1.57
CA THR A 25 3.97 8.72 2.32
C THR A 25 5.11 7.71 2.48
N THR A 26 6.36 8.18 2.56
CA THR A 26 7.51 7.31 2.86
C THR A 26 7.33 6.52 4.17
N GLN A 27 6.64 7.11 5.16
CA GLN A 27 6.31 6.45 6.42
C GLN A 27 5.32 5.29 6.23
N ALA A 28 4.25 5.49 5.44
CA ALA A 28 3.34 4.40 5.06
C ALA A 28 4.09 3.29 4.32
N HIS A 29 5.01 3.64 3.43
CA HIS A 29 5.79 2.66 2.67
C HIS A 29 6.68 1.79 3.58
N SER A 30 7.38 2.42 4.53
CA SER A 30 8.21 1.71 5.50
C SER A 30 7.39 0.75 6.37
N LEU A 31 6.22 1.21 6.89
CA LEU A 31 5.33 0.36 7.66
C LEU A 31 4.78 -0.81 6.83
N MET A 32 4.38 -0.56 5.58
CA MET A 32 3.92 -1.60 4.67
C MET A 32 4.99 -2.67 4.45
N LYS A 33 6.26 -2.26 4.28
CA LYS A 33 7.38 -3.19 4.12
C LYS A 33 7.61 -4.04 5.36
N GLU A 34 7.58 -3.45 6.56
CA GLU A 34 7.72 -4.17 7.82
C GLU A 34 6.60 -5.20 8.01
N MET A 35 5.34 -4.83 7.71
CA MET A 35 4.22 -5.76 7.78
C MET A 35 4.37 -6.91 6.77
N LEU A 36 4.81 -6.63 5.54
CA LEU A 36 5.03 -7.66 4.51
C LEU A 36 6.21 -8.60 4.82
N GLU A 37 7.22 -8.16 5.55
CA GLU A 37 8.35 -9.01 5.97
C GLU A 37 7.94 -10.07 6.99
N ASN A 38 6.88 -9.81 7.76
CA ASN A 38 6.34 -10.74 8.76
C ASN A 38 5.33 -11.76 8.17
N GLU A 39 4.95 -11.62 6.91
CA GLU A 39 3.94 -12.48 6.27
C GLU A 39 4.58 -13.60 5.42
N PRO A 40 4.02 -14.83 5.45
CA PRO A 40 4.50 -15.91 4.60
C PRO A 40 4.27 -15.60 3.12
N LYS A 41 5.29 -15.83 2.29
CA LYS A 41 5.22 -15.64 0.84
C LYS A 41 4.66 -16.89 0.15
N PRO A 42 3.83 -16.77 -0.91
CA PRO A 42 3.40 -15.53 -1.56
C PRO A 42 2.27 -14.82 -0.79
N VAL A 43 2.35 -13.49 -0.72
CA VAL A 43 1.30 -12.65 -0.13
C VAL A 43 0.11 -12.61 -1.09
N SER A 44 -1.09 -12.90 -0.61
CA SER A 44 -2.31 -12.80 -1.43
C SER A 44 -2.62 -11.34 -1.77
N ASN A 45 -3.29 -11.09 -2.90
CA ASN A 45 -3.71 -9.73 -3.28
C ASN A 45 -4.59 -9.08 -2.19
N GLU A 46 -5.46 -9.85 -1.54
CA GLU A 46 -6.30 -9.37 -0.43
C GLU A 46 -5.47 -8.90 0.76
N LEU A 47 -4.48 -9.69 1.17
CA LEU A 47 -3.60 -9.34 2.28
C LEU A 47 -2.73 -8.13 1.93
N TRP A 48 -2.20 -8.09 0.71
CA TRP A 48 -1.43 -6.96 0.21
C TRP A 48 -2.26 -5.66 0.24
N ASN A 49 -3.50 -5.69 -0.25
CA ASN A 49 -4.40 -4.54 -0.24
C ASN A 49 -4.75 -4.10 1.19
N LYS A 50 -4.94 -5.06 2.10
CA LYS A 50 -5.21 -4.77 3.51
C LYS A 50 -4.03 -4.07 4.19
N ILE A 51 -2.81 -4.58 4.00
CA ILE A 51 -1.60 -3.98 4.57
C ILE A 51 -1.38 -2.58 4.01
N MET A 52 -1.52 -2.41 2.70
CA MET A 52 -1.42 -1.10 2.05
C MET A 52 -2.42 -0.09 2.63
N PHE A 53 -3.67 -0.51 2.82
CA PHE A 53 -4.73 0.33 3.38
C PHE A 53 -4.44 0.74 4.82
N GLU A 54 -4.06 -0.20 5.69
CA GLU A 54 -3.70 0.07 7.08
C GLU A 54 -2.51 1.03 7.19
N ALA A 55 -1.46 0.81 6.39
CA ALA A 55 -0.29 1.67 6.39
C ALA A 55 -0.60 3.09 5.91
N SER A 56 -1.42 3.22 4.86
CA SER A 56 -1.84 4.51 4.31
C SER A 56 -2.79 5.26 5.24
N LYS A 57 -3.67 4.54 5.96
CA LYS A 57 -4.57 5.12 6.96
C LYS A 57 -3.80 5.67 8.16
N ARG A 58 -2.72 4.99 8.57
CA ARG A 58 -1.88 5.41 9.71
C ARG A 58 -0.99 6.60 9.37
N TYR A 59 -0.51 6.69 8.14
CA TYR A 59 0.30 7.80 7.65
C TYR A 59 -0.33 8.43 6.40
N PRO A 60 -1.50 9.09 6.54
CA PRO A 60 -2.17 9.72 5.42
C PRO A 60 -1.33 10.90 4.91
N PRO A 61 -1.28 11.11 3.58
CA PRO A 61 -0.62 12.29 3.02
C PRO A 61 -1.31 13.56 3.53
N GLU A 62 -0.56 14.64 3.71
CA GLU A 62 -1.04 15.92 4.29
C GLU A 62 -2.30 16.47 3.62
N LYS A 63 -2.48 16.22 2.32
CA LYS A 63 -3.70 16.60 1.58
C LYS A 63 -4.99 15.95 2.10
N ASN A 64 -4.89 14.82 2.80
CA ASN A 64 -6.03 14.06 3.32
C ASN A 64 -6.23 14.21 4.84
N LYS A 65 -5.49 15.11 5.53
CA LYS A 65 -5.67 15.38 6.97
C LYS A 65 -6.87 16.33 7.28
N ARG A 66 -7.88 16.39 6.41
CA ARG A 66 -9.05 17.27 6.58
C ARG A 66 -10.17 16.59 7.36
#